data_AF-A0A843H4R2-F1
#
_entry.id   AF-A0A843H4R2-F1
#
_cell.length_a   1.000
_cell.length_b   1.000
_cell.length_c   1.000
_cell.angle_alpha   90.00
_cell.angle_beta   90.00
_cell.angle_gamma   90.00
#
_symmetry.space_group_name_H-M   'P 1'
#
loop_
_entity.id
_entity.type
_entity.pdbx_description
1 polymer ?
#
loop_
_entity_poly.entity_id
_entity_poly.type
_entity_poly.pdbx_seq_one_letter_code
_entity_poly.pdbx_strand_id
1 'polypeptide(L)'
;MPHFNYRFNHQIKYINWYKESQFINIEQEEMREMLVEYKTRKRKLKYKTIRNQWNKDTYFLEKKNNWMYLYIFDGEKYFTFTCNWFDNHKNRHVIEHVGPDAIKALHDRFKRNTGMTFLKAFGYVEEEYKKCIPKQFVWRDEKKLGKKLFHLSSIDGCAQYPSNMCGLLPDSHTAVTFEGTIEPNEEYPFAFYLKSGHVAEYQKFDTHNWLENKFNFALFDPKRFSLVERNEDVTVLMKASKYNLSSTYEYFYEIRKRDEQAKMVMNASIGMMHTKKYKSYKLAHCVAIALARANQSILNKIEEIGARNIVHICVDGIMYIGTNIYGEAYSKLGRFKQEYVDCEGIIINNNAYIIKKNDAIIKVKHGSYNTNFDGTVIHDDEITDLEEVFNWQKAVPLEED
;
A
#
# COMPACT_ATOMS: atom_id res chain seq x y z
N MET A 1 44.26 22.58 49.56
CA MET A 1 43.76 21.82 48.40
C MET A 1 42.62 22.60 47.75
N PRO A 2 42.74 23.04 46.49
CA PRO A 2 41.64 23.73 45.81
C PRO A 2 40.70 22.71 45.15
N HIS A 3 39.40 22.86 45.38
CA HIS A 3 38.35 22.11 44.70
C HIS A 3 38.17 22.65 43.28
N PHE A 4 38.54 21.85 42.27
CA PHE A 4 38.18 22.10 40.89
C PHE A 4 36.71 21.70 40.65
N ASN A 5 35.83 22.68 40.52
CA ASN A 5 34.47 22.49 40.00
C ASN A 5 34.51 22.47 38.47
N TYR A 6 34.68 21.29 37.86
CA TYR A 6 34.45 21.11 36.43
C TYR A 6 32.93 21.03 36.15
N ARG A 7 32.30 22.17 35.86
CA ARG A 7 30.99 22.18 35.18
C ARG A 7 31.21 21.85 33.71
N PHE A 8 31.07 20.57 33.35
CA PHE A 8 30.96 20.15 31.96
C PHE A 8 29.63 20.66 31.37
N ASN A 9 29.64 21.86 30.78
CA ASN A 9 28.60 22.30 29.85
C ASN A 9 28.69 21.45 28.58
N HIS A 10 28.09 20.25 28.58
CA HIS A 10 27.89 19.48 27.36
C HIS A 10 26.87 20.23 26.50
N GLN A 11 27.34 21.19 25.68
CA GLN A 11 26.50 21.78 24.64
C GLN A 11 26.03 20.66 23.72
N ILE A 12 24.71 20.47 23.66
CA ILE A 12 24.07 19.46 22.82
C ILE A 12 24.39 19.82 21.36
N LYS A 13 25.28 19.04 20.73
CA LYS A 13 25.76 19.29 19.36
C LYS A 13 24.74 18.97 18.26
N TYR A 14 23.61 18.34 18.63
CA TYR A 14 22.59 17.91 17.68
C TYR A 14 21.20 18.49 17.96
N ILE A 15 20.38 18.62 16.92
CA ILE A 15 18.96 19.01 17.02
C ILE A 15 18.09 17.76 16.90
N ASN A 16 17.20 17.57 17.87
CA ASN A 16 16.11 16.61 17.77
C ASN A 16 14.84 17.31 17.27
N TRP A 17 14.72 17.41 15.94
CA TRP A 17 13.61 18.10 15.28
C TRP A 17 12.22 17.65 15.73
N TYR A 18 12.04 16.36 16.02
CA TYR A 18 10.77 15.85 16.50
C TYR A 18 10.34 16.43 17.86
N LYS A 19 11.30 16.76 18.72
CA LYS A 19 11.05 17.30 20.07
C LYS A 19 11.12 18.82 20.11
N GLU A 20 11.97 19.41 19.29
CA GLU A 20 12.35 20.82 19.40
C GLU A 20 11.66 21.73 18.38
N SER A 21 11.08 21.17 17.31
CA SER A 21 10.44 21.98 16.27
C SER A 21 8.93 21.99 16.36
N GLN A 22 8.34 23.10 15.96
CA GLN A 22 6.91 23.20 15.70
C GLN A 22 6.62 22.60 14.32
N PHE A 23 5.75 21.59 14.28
CA PHE A 23 5.31 20.97 13.02
C PHE A 23 4.08 21.71 12.49
N ILE A 24 4.17 22.19 11.26
CA ILE A 24 3.12 22.95 10.59
C ILE A 24 2.87 22.29 9.24
N ASN A 25 1.64 21.89 8.97
CA ASN A 25 1.26 21.41 7.65
C ASN A 25 0.76 22.58 6.81
N ILE A 26 1.22 22.69 5.57
CA ILE A 26 0.89 23.80 4.67
C ILE A 26 0.46 23.25 3.30
N GLU A 27 -0.27 24.06 2.53
CA GLU A 27 -0.67 23.71 1.17
C GLU A 27 0.53 23.75 0.20
N GLN A 28 0.36 23.18 -1.00
CA GLN A 28 1.42 23.12 -2.01
C GLN A 28 1.88 24.51 -2.46
N GLU A 29 0.95 25.45 -2.64
CA GLU A 29 1.29 26.79 -3.10
C GLU A 29 2.09 27.58 -2.06
N GLU A 30 1.67 27.51 -0.78
CA GLU A 30 2.43 28.11 0.33
C GLU A 30 3.84 27.50 0.44
N MET A 31 3.96 26.18 0.27
CA MET A 31 5.28 25.53 0.23
C MET A 31 6.12 26.01 -0.96
N ARG A 32 5.54 26.21 -2.15
CA ARG A 32 6.26 26.76 -3.32
C ARG A 32 6.78 28.17 -3.04
N GLU A 33 5.92 29.06 -2.55
CA GLU A 33 6.29 30.44 -2.22
C GLU A 33 7.44 30.47 -1.21
N MET A 34 7.33 29.66 -0.14
CA MET A 34 8.41 29.52 0.85
C MET A 34 9.70 29.00 0.20
N LEU A 35 9.64 27.98 -0.66
CA LEU A 35 10.85 27.45 -1.29
C LEU A 35 11.52 28.47 -2.20
N VAL A 36 10.76 29.24 -2.98
CA VAL A 36 11.29 30.31 -3.83
C VAL A 36 12.00 31.37 -2.98
N GLU A 37 11.36 31.82 -1.89
CA GLU A 37 11.96 32.79 -0.98
C GLU A 37 13.27 32.24 -0.37
N TYR A 38 13.24 31.02 0.16
CA TYR A 38 14.35 30.43 0.88
C TYR A 38 15.51 30.03 -0.04
N LYS A 39 15.24 29.53 -1.25
CA LYS A 39 16.27 29.28 -2.27
C LYS A 39 17.00 30.58 -2.66
N THR A 40 16.27 31.70 -2.70
CA THR A 40 16.82 33.01 -3.10
C THR A 40 17.61 33.69 -1.99
N ARG A 41 17.12 33.61 -0.74
CA ARG A 41 17.62 34.43 0.37
C ARG A 41 18.45 33.69 1.40
N LYS A 42 18.38 32.36 1.44
CA LYS A 42 18.97 31.55 2.52
C LYS A 42 19.92 30.48 1.99
N ARG A 43 20.84 30.06 2.85
CA ARG A 43 21.81 29.01 2.57
C ARG A 43 21.24 27.63 2.91
N LYS A 44 21.18 26.73 1.91
CA LYS A 44 20.81 25.33 2.13
C LYS A 44 21.91 24.58 2.89
N LEU A 45 21.53 23.90 3.97
CA LEU A 45 22.44 23.07 4.76
C LEU A 45 22.57 21.67 4.17
N LYS A 46 23.72 21.03 4.43
CA LYS A 46 23.98 19.63 4.05
C LYS A 46 23.41 18.63 5.05
N TYR A 47 23.31 19.01 6.33
CA TYR A 47 22.82 18.14 7.41
C TYR A 47 21.84 18.89 8.28
N LYS A 48 20.66 18.31 8.50
CA LYS A 48 19.64 18.95 9.35
C LYS A 48 19.93 18.87 10.84
N THR A 49 20.71 17.89 11.30
CA THR A 49 20.85 17.60 12.74
C THR A 49 21.98 18.36 13.41
N ILE A 50 22.90 19.00 12.69
CA ILE A 50 24.09 19.62 13.29
C ILE A 50 23.74 21.03 13.80
N ARG A 51 23.64 21.22 15.13
CA ARG A 51 23.08 22.44 15.73
C ARG A 51 23.82 23.72 15.35
N ASN A 52 25.15 23.70 15.37
CA ASN A 52 25.97 24.90 15.10
C ASN A 52 25.94 25.38 13.65
N GLN A 53 25.32 24.64 12.73
CA GLN A 53 25.13 25.06 11.34
C GLN A 53 23.86 25.90 11.16
N TRP A 54 22.95 25.88 12.13
CA TRP A 54 21.67 26.57 12.06
C TRP A 54 21.75 28.01 12.54
N ASN A 55 21.26 28.90 11.70
CA ASN A 55 20.97 30.30 11.99
C ASN A 55 19.76 30.76 11.14
N LYS A 56 19.31 32.00 11.34
CA LYS A 56 18.13 32.56 10.66
C LYS A 56 18.20 32.55 9.12
N ASP A 57 19.41 32.50 8.58
CA ASP A 57 19.73 32.57 7.15
C ASP A 57 19.98 31.17 6.55
N THR A 58 19.60 30.12 7.27
CA THR A 58 19.79 28.73 6.82
C THR A 58 18.49 27.96 6.78
N TYR A 59 18.46 26.94 5.92
CA TYR A 59 17.36 26.00 5.84
C TYR A 59 17.84 24.61 5.43
N PHE A 60 16.98 23.62 5.66
CA PHE A 60 17.18 22.28 5.13
C PHE A 60 15.89 21.79 4.48
N LEU A 61 16.02 21.10 3.36
CA LEU A 61 14.90 20.51 2.65
C LEU A 61 15.10 19.00 2.59
N GLU A 62 14.08 18.26 3.01
CA GLU A 62 14.07 16.80 2.96
C GLU A 62 12.84 16.31 2.23
N LYS A 63 13.03 15.36 1.32
CA LYS A 63 11.96 14.60 0.71
C LYS A 63 11.88 13.22 1.35
N LYS A 64 10.69 12.84 1.83
CA LYS A 64 10.39 11.48 2.29
C LYS A 64 9.12 10.99 1.64
N ASN A 65 9.25 10.09 0.68
CA ASN A 65 8.13 9.63 -0.15
C ASN A 65 7.44 10.84 -0.82
N ASN A 66 6.13 10.97 -0.65
CA ASN A 66 5.31 12.03 -1.22
C ASN A 66 5.26 13.30 -0.34
N TRP A 67 6.06 13.36 0.72
CA TRP A 67 6.10 14.49 1.64
C TRP A 67 7.41 15.24 1.53
N MET A 68 7.28 16.56 1.56
CA MET A 68 8.37 17.52 1.62
C MET A 68 8.40 18.14 3.02
N TYR A 69 9.60 18.27 3.57
CA TYR A 69 9.84 18.83 4.89
C TYR A 69 10.84 19.99 4.75
N LEU A 70 10.35 21.20 4.96
CA LEU A 70 11.17 22.41 5.03
C LEU A 70 11.46 22.73 6.49
N TYR A 71 12.72 22.59 6.86
CA TYR A 71 13.23 22.84 8.20
C TYR A 71 13.85 24.23 8.25
N ILE A 72 13.40 25.04 9.19
CA ILE A 72 13.89 26.42 9.36
C ILE A 72 14.16 26.72 10.83
N PHE A 73 15.01 27.71 11.06
CA PHE A 73 15.21 28.35 12.34
C PHE A 73 15.00 29.84 12.13
N ASP A 74 14.16 30.49 12.93
CA ASP A 74 13.86 31.93 12.78
C ASP A 74 14.82 32.84 13.58
N GLY A 75 15.66 32.24 14.44
CA GLY A 75 16.51 32.96 15.40
C GLY A 75 16.20 32.57 16.85
N GLU A 76 15.00 32.05 17.10
CA GLU A 76 14.53 31.65 18.43
C GLU A 76 14.01 30.21 18.45
N LYS A 77 13.25 29.80 17.43
CA LYS A 77 12.53 28.54 17.36
C LYS A 77 12.83 27.78 16.07
N TYR A 78 12.73 26.46 16.19
CA TYR A 78 12.80 25.55 15.05
C TYR A 78 11.39 25.28 14.53
N PHE A 79 11.24 25.27 13.21
CA PHE A 79 9.98 24.89 12.55
C PHE A 79 10.24 23.80 11.51
N THR A 80 9.29 22.89 11.40
CA THR A 80 9.21 21.91 10.33
C THR A 80 7.91 22.11 9.59
N PHE A 81 7.97 22.75 8.42
CA PHE A 81 6.85 22.86 7.51
C PHE A 81 6.75 21.58 6.68
N THR A 82 5.56 21.01 6.60
CA THR A 82 5.31 19.78 5.86
C THR A 82 4.27 20.00 4.79
N CYS A 83 4.48 19.40 3.63
CA CYS A 83 3.52 19.41 2.54
C CYS A 83 3.63 18.10 1.76
N ASN A 84 2.49 17.49 1.48
CA ASN A 84 2.35 16.45 0.49
C ASN A 84 2.42 17.11 -0.90
N TRP A 85 3.59 17.06 -1.52
CA TRP A 85 3.84 17.67 -2.82
C TRP A 85 3.08 16.98 -3.96
N PHE A 86 2.51 15.80 -3.70
CA PHE A 86 1.82 14.98 -4.69
C PHE A 86 0.30 15.17 -4.68
N ASP A 87 -0.30 15.38 -3.50
CA ASP A 87 -1.75 15.38 -3.30
C ASP A 87 -2.14 16.46 -2.29
N ASN A 88 -2.67 17.59 -2.79
CA ASN A 88 -2.98 18.74 -1.95
C ASN A 88 -4.15 18.48 -0.98
N HIS A 89 -5.02 17.51 -1.26
CA HIS A 89 -6.09 17.13 -0.32
C HIS A 89 -5.52 16.52 0.96
N LYS A 90 -4.33 15.92 0.91
CA LYS A 90 -3.64 15.42 2.13
C LYS A 90 -3.03 16.55 2.98
N ASN A 91 -2.94 17.78 2.46
CA ASN A 91 -2.42 18.93 3.19
C ASN A 91 -3.51 19.64 3.98
N ARG A 92 -4.70 19.69 3.41
CA ARG A 92 -5.91 20.13 4.10
C ARG A 92 -6.23 19.10 5.16
N HIS A 93 -6.13 19.46 6.44
CA HIS A 93 -6.28 18.58 7.61
C HIS A 93 -7.66 17.86 7.76
N VAL A 94 -8.42 17.67 6.69
CA VAL A 94 -9.80 17.18 6.66
C VAL A 94 -9.90 15.65 6.80
N ILE A 95 -8.79 14.91 6.72
CA ILE A 95 -8.83 13.46 7.03
C ILE A 95 -8.63 13.27 8.53
N GLU A 96 -9.68 13.59 9.30
CA GLU A 96 -9.84 13.07 10.65
C GLU A 96 -9.79 11.53 10.54
N HIS A 97 -8.83 10.89 11.23
CA HIS A 97 -8.62 9.43 11.35
C HIS A 97 -7.73 8.73 10.29
N VAL A 98 -6.45 9.09 10.20
CA VAL A 98 -5.48 8.32 9.38
C VAL A 98 -4.74 7.27 10.21
N GLY A 99 -4.94 5.98 9.89
CA GLY A 99 -4.07 4.86 10.31
C GLY A 99 -4.48 4.16 11.63
N PRO A 100 -3.96 4.53 12.81
CA PRO A 100 -4.27 3.85 14.07
C PRO A 100 -5.76 3.80 14.42
N ASP A 101 -6.52 4.82 14.02
CA ASP A 101 -7.96 4.91 14.25
C ASP A 101 -8.73 3.87 13.41
N ALA A 102 -8.27 3.60 12.19
CA ALA A 102 -8.88 2.59 11.33
C ALA A 102 -8.75 1.17 11.91
N ILE A 103 -7.56 0.78 12.38
CA ILE A 103 -7.36 -0.54 12.99
C ILE A 103 -8.08 -0.65 14.33
N LYS A 104 -8.16 0.44 15.10
CA LYS A 104 -8.95 0.50 16.33
C LYS A 104 -10.44 0.33 16.04
N ALA A 105 -10.99 1.03 15.05
CA ALA A 105 -12.39 0.90 14.65
C ALA A 105 -12.74 -0.54 14.23
N LEU A 106 -11.86 -1.18 13.43
CA LEU A 106 -12.02 -2.58 13.06
C LEU A 106 -11.99 -3.50 14.29
N HIS A 107 -11.03 -3.30 15.20
CA HIS A 107 -10.89 -4.09 16.41
C HIS A 107 -12.07 -3.92 17.38
N ASP A 108 -12.54 -2.69 17.58
CA ASP A 108 -13.68 -2.38 18.43
C ASP A 108 -14.96 -3.00 17.87
N ARG A 109 -15.15 -2.98 16.54
CA ARG A 109 -16.27 -3.66 15.89
C ARG A 109 -16.18 -5.17 16.06
N PHE A 110 -15.02 -5.76 15.83
CA PHE A 110 -14.80 -7.20 16.06
C PHE A 110 -15.10 -7.60 17.51
N LYS A 111 -14.62 -6.81 18.48
CA LYS A 111 -14.87 -7.05 19.90
C LYS A 111 -16.34 -6.92 20.26
N ARG A 112 -17.07 -5.98 19.66
CA ARG A 112 -18.53 -5.89 19.83
C ARG A 112 -19.24 -7.12 19.27
N ASN A 113 -18.82 -7.61 18.10
CA ASN A 113 -19.45 -8.76 17.45
C ASN A 113 -19.16 -10.10 18.15
N THR A 114 -17.99 -10.26 18.76
CA THR A 114 -17.50 -11.57 19.24
C THR A 114 -17.20 -11.62 20.75
N GLY A 115 -17.13 -10.48 21.42
CA GLY A 115 -16.60 -10.37 22.78
C GLY A 115 -15.06 -10.52 22.88
N MET A 116 -14.37 -10.81 21.77
CA MET A 116 -12.93 -11.10 21.75
C MET A 116 -12.10 -9.94 21.20
N THR A 117 -10.84 -9.87 21.64
CA THR A 117 -9.82 -9.02 21.00
C THR A 117 -9.09 -9.82 19.92
N PHE A 118 -8.41 -9.14 19.00
CA PHE A 118 -7.60 -9.84 17.98
C PHE A 118 -6.53 -10.74 18.60
N LEU A 119 -5.85 -10.26 19.65
CA LEU A 119 -4.88 -11.07 20.39
C LEU A 119 -5.52 -12.36 20.91
N LYS A 120 -6.70 -12.29 21.54
CA LYS A 120 -7.37 -13.49 22.08
C LYS A 120 -7.90 -14.42 20.99
N ALA A 121 -8.29 -13.88 19.84
CA ALA A 121 -8.91 -14.65 18.77
C ALA A 121 -7.90 -15.33 17.83
N PHE A 122 -6.79 -14.65 17.52
CA PHE A 122 -5.84 -15.08 16.49
C PHE A 122 -4.41 -15.24 17.01
N GLY A 123 -4.12 -14.71 18.19
CA GLY A 123 -2.77 -14.60 18.73
C GLY A 123 -1.91 -13.59 17.97
N TYR A 124 -0.70 -13.36 18.47
CA TYR A 124 0.30 -12.46 17.90
C TYR A 124 1.57 -13.23 17.59
N VAL A 125 2.19 -12.93 16.44
CA VAL A 125 3.39 -13.63 15.94
C VAL A 125 4.60 -12.71 15.89
N GLU A 126 5.81 -13.24 15.80
CA GLU A 126 7.02 -12.43 15.71
C GLU A 126 7.24 -11.81 14.32
N GLU A 127 8.15 -10.84 14.22
CA GLU A 127 8.30 -10.01 13.01
C GLU A 127 8.70 -10.83 11.77
N GLU A 128 9.37 -11.96 11.97
CA GLU A 128 9.81 -12.85 10.89
C GLU A 128 8.68 -13.35 9.97
N TYR A 129 7.45 -13.48 10.50
CA TYR A 129 6.27 -13.88 9.70
C TYR A 129 5.94 -12.88 8.59
N LYS A 130 6.47 -11.66 8.64
CA LYS A 130 6.33 -10.69 7.55
C LYS A 130 7.06 -11.11 6.27
N LYS A 131 8.03 -12.03 6.37
CA LYS A 131 8.67 -12.64 5.19
C LYS A 131 7.66 -13.47 4.40
N CYS A 132 6.74 -14.15 5.12
CA CYS A 132 5.67 -14.96 4.55
C CYS A 132 4.52 -14.16 3.89
N ILE A 133 4.57 -12.82 3.92
CA ILE A 133 3.56 -11.98 3.28
C ILE A 133 3.98 -11.76 1.82
N PRO A 134 3.25 -12.31 0.82
CA PRO A 134 3.57 -12.08 -0.57
C PRO A 134 3.40 -10.62 -0.95
N LYS A 135 3.94 -10.22 -2.10
CA LYS A 135 3.74 -8.87 -2.62
C LYS A 135 2.31 -8.73 -3.13
N GLN A 136 1.77 -7.51 -3.04
CA GLN A 136 0.55 -7.17 -3.77
C GLN A 136 0.78 -7.34 -5.29
N PHE A 137 -0.12 -8.05 -5.96
CA PHE A 137 0.08 -8.43 -7.36
C PHE A 137 -0.06 -7.23 -8.30
N VAL A 138 1.05 -6.74 -8.83
CA VAL A 138 1.08 -5.67 -9.82
C VAL A 138 1.97 -6.07 -10.99
N TRP A 139 1.40 -6.09 -12.19
CA TRP A 139 2.07 -6.52 -13.41
C TRP A 139 1.47 -5.84 -14.64
N ARG A 140 2.25 -5.65 -15.69
CA ARG A 140 1.77 -5.18 -16.98
C ARG A 140 2.56 -5.78 -18.13
N ASP A 141 1.92 -5.87 -19.29
CA ASP A 141 2.57 -6.27 -20.53
C ASP A 141 3.29 -5.07 -21.15
N GLU A 142 4.60 -4.96 -20.90
CA GLU A 142 5.45 -3.88 -21.42
C GLU A 142 5.36 -3.74 -22.96
N LYS A 143 5.08 -4.83 -23.69
CA LYS A 143 4.96 -4.76 -25.16
C LYS A 143 3.69 -4.08 -25.64
N LYS A 144 2.69 -3.94 -24.77
CA LYS A 144 1.38 -3.31 -25.04
C LYS A 144 1.29 -1.87 -24.53
N LEU A 145 2.27 -1.40 -23.76
CA LEU A 145 2.24 -0.05 -23.22
C LEU A 145 2.43 1.01 -24.30
N GLY A 146 1.73 2.13 -24.15
CA GLY A 146 1.75 3.25 -25.09
C GLY A 146 1.20 2.91 -26.47
N LYS A 147 0.49 1.77 -26.61
CA LYS A 147 -0.16 1.37 -27.86
C LYS A 147 -1.66 1.44 -27.68
N LYS A 148 -2.35 1.77 -28.78
CA LYS A 148 -3.80 1.62 -28.86
C LYS A 148 -4.16 0.14 -28.83
N LEU A 149 -4.97 -0.24 -27.86
CA LEU A 149 -5.48 -1.58 -27.65
C LEU A 149 -6.96 -1.62 -28.04
N PHE A 150 -7.36 -2.71 -28.69
CA PHE A 150 -8.74 -2.98 -29.09
C PHE A 150 -9.27 -4.19 -28.32
N HIS A 151 -10.60 -4.27 -28.18
CA HIS A 151 -11.27 -5.31 -27.41
C HIS A 151 -10.78 -5.41 -25.96
N LEU A 152 -10.46 -4.27 -25.34
CA LEU A 152 -10.00 -4.20 -23.97
C LEU A 152 -11.20 -4.32 -23.01
N SER A 153 -11.08 -5.21 -22.05
CA SER A 153 -12.07 -5.47 -21.01
C SER A 153 -11.42 -5.44 -19.64
N SER A 154 -12.19 -5.13 -18.59
CA SER A 154 -11.67 -5.04 -17.21
C SER A 154 -12.62 -5.63 -16.19
N ILE A 155 -12.05 -6.31 -15.21
CA ILE A 155 -12.71 -6.76 -13.99
C ILE A 155 -11.99 -6.20 -12.76
N ASP A 156 -12.74 -5.97 -11.69
CA ASP A 156 -12.23 -5.41 -10.43
C ASP A 156 -12.74 -6.21 -9.21
N GLY A 157 -11.80 -6.67 -8.38
CA GLY A 157 -12.06 -7.44 -7.17
C GLY A 157 -12.59 -6.56 -6.04
N CYS A 158 -13.89 -6.68 -5.76
CA CYS A 158 -14.54 -5.80 -4.79
C CYS A 158 -14.05 -6.03 -3.36
N ALA A 159 -13.23 -5.10 -2.85
CA ALA A 159 -12.59 -5.18 -1.53
C ALA A 159 -11.87 -6.53 -1.35
N GLN A 160 -11.00 -6.83 -2.31
CA GLN A 160 -10.31 -8.11 -2.43
C GLN A 160 -9.62 -8.52 -1.13
N TYR A 161 -8.74 -7.69 -0.56
CA TYR A 161 -8.04 -8.08 0.66
C TYR A 161 -8.96 -8.22 1.89
N PRO A 162 -9.89 -7.29 2.19
CA PRO A 162 -10.86 -7.47 3.27
C PRO A 162 -11.67 -8.77 3.16
N SER A 163 -12.13 -9.10 1.95
CA SER A 163 -12.92 -10.32 1.73
C SER A 163 -12.14 -11.60 2.06
N ASN A 164 -10.83 -11.62 1.81
CA ASN A 164 -9.98 -12.77 2.07
C ASN A 164 -9.66 -12.98 3.57
N MET A 165 -10.02 -12.01 4.42
CA MET A 165 -10.03 -12.11 5.88
C MET A 165 -11.36 -12.64 6.45
N CYS A 166 -12.38 -12.83 5.62
CA CYS A 166 -13.69 -13.37 6.00
C CYS A 166 -13.72 -14.92 6.01
N GLY A 167 -12.62 -15.58 5.65
CA GLY A 167 -12.47 -17.03 5.78
C GLY A 167 -11.94 -17.45 7.15
N LEU A 168 -11.66 -18.75 7.30
CA LEU A 168 -10.85 -19.24 8.42
C LEU A 168 -9.52 -18.48 8.49
N LEU A 169 -9.07 -18.19 9.69
CA LEU A 169 -7.80 -17.48 9.94
C LEU A 169 -6.91 -18.33 10.86
N PRO A 170 -5.57 -18.19 10.73
CA PRO A 170 -4.63 -18.94 11.56
C PRO A 170 -4.70 -18.50 13.04
N ASP A 171 -4.61 -19.47 13.95
CA ASP A 171 -4.51 -19.24 15.40
C ASP A 171 -3.09 -19.50 15.89
N SER A 172 -2.35 -18.43 16.21
CA SER A 172 -0.95 -18.54 16.60
C SER A 172 -0.75 -19.16 17.99
N HIS A 173 -1.79 -19.29 18.82
CA HIS A 173 -1.67 -20.01 20.09
C HIS A 173 -1.49 -21.52 19.89
N THR A 174 -1.81 -22.03 18.69
CA THR A 174 -1.70 -23.44 18.32
C THR A 174 -0.47 -23.76 17.49
N ALA A 175 0.43 -22.78 17.35
CA ALA A 175 1.62 -22.89 16.51
C ALA A 175 2.54 -24.03 16.96
N VAL A 176 2.92 -24.88 16.01
CA VAL A 176 3.93 -25.93 16.18
C VAL A 176 5.00 -25.80 15.10
N THR A 177 6.26 -25.89 15.50
CA THR A 177 7.42 -25.64 14.62
C THR A 177 8.10 -26.95 14.25
N PHE A 178 8.47 -27.10 12.99
CA PHE A 178 9.19 -28.24 12.43
C PHE A 178 10.38 -27.76 11.60
N GLU A 179 11.44 -28.56 11.59
CA GLU A 179 12.55 -28.39 10.63
C GLU A 179 12.12 -28.94 9.26
N GLY A 180 12.54 -28.24 8.21
CA GLY A 180 12.20 -28.50 6.82
C GLY A 180 10.80 -28.03 6.42
N THR A 181 10.44 -28.26 5.16
CA THR A 181 9.17 -27.91 4.53
C THR A 181 8.12 -28.99 4.80
N ILE A 182 7.16 -28.70 5.67
CA ILE A 182 6.03 -29.57 6.00
C ILE A 182 4.74 -29.01 5.41
N GLU A 183 4.00 -29.83 4.67
CA GLU A 183 2.75 -29.41 4.05
C GLU A 183 1.61 -29.26 5.08
N PRO A 184 0.69 -28.30 4.90
CA PRO A 184 -0.48 -28.17 5.75
C PRO A 184 -1.43 -29.37 5.57
N ASN A 185 -2.26 -29.63 6.56
CA ASN A 185 -3.23 -30.73 6.56
C ASN A 185 -4.57 -30.28 7.17
N GLU A 186 -5.54 -31.20 7.28
CA GLU A 186 -6.86 -30.87 7.81
C GLU A 186 -6.82 -30.34 9.26
N GLU A 187 -5.96 -30.90 10.13
CA GLU A 187 -5.82 -30.46 11.52
C GLU A 187 -5.09 -29.11 11.61
N TYR A 188 -4.06 -28.94 10.80
CA TYR A 188 -3.24 -27.73 10.71
C TYR A 188 -3.32 -27.13 9.30
N PRO A 189 -4.40 -26.40 8.98
CA PRO A 189 -4.66 -25.96 7.62
C PRO A 189 -3.75 -24.84 7.13
N PHE A 190 -2.88 -24.29 7.97
CA PHE A 190 -1.98 -23.19 7.62
C PHE A 190 -0.52 -23.56 7.88
N ALA A 191 0.33 -23.36 6.89
CA ALA A 191 1.79 -23.54 7.01
C ALA A 191 2.51 -22.24 6.65
N PHE A 192 3.46 -21.83 7.48
CA PHE A 192 4.32 -20.67 7.28
C PHE A 192 5.78 -21.13 7.18
N TYR A 193 6.44 -20.80 6.08
CA TYR A 193 7.80 -21.24 5.79
C TYR A 193 8.76 -20.06 6.01
N LEU A 194 9.37 -20.01 7.20
CA LEU A 194 9.95 -18.78 7.73
C LEU A 194 11.27 -18.36 7.07
N LYS A 195 12.07 -19.32 6.58
CA LYS A 195 13.35 -19.03 5.93
C LYS A 195 13.16 -18.73 4.45
N SER A 196 12.36 -19.52 3.75
CA SER A 196 12.08 -19.30 2.33
C SER A 196 11.12 -18.13 2.09
N GLY A 197 10.30 -17.79 3.08
CA GLY A 197 9.31 -16.71 3.01
C GLY A 197 7.99 -17.13 2.37
N HIS A 198 7.72 -18.42 2.23
CA HIS A 198 6.48 -18.92 1.65
C HIS A 198 5.37 -19.10 2.71
N VAL A 199 4.17 -19.38 2.22
CA VAL A 199 2.97 -19.71 2.99
C VAL A 199 2.06 -20.63 2.18
N ALA A 200 1.35 -21.54 2.85
CA ALA A 200 0.37 -22.44 2.25
C ALA A 200 -0.89 -22.57 3.10
N GLU A 201 -2.01 -22.85 2.42
CA GLU A 201 -3.28 -23.23 3.03
C GLU A 201 -3.78 -24.54 2.43
N TYR A 202 -4.15 -25.48 3.29
CA TYR A 202 -4.59 -26.82 2.91
C TYR A 202 -5.70 -26.78 1.85
N GLN A 203 -5.45 -27.48 0.73
CA GLN A 203 -6.34 -27.56 -0.44
C GLN A 203 -6.71 -26.21 -1.10
N LYS A 204 -6.01 -25.12 -0.81
CA LYS A 204 -6.29 -23.80 -1.43
C LYS A 204 -5.13 -23.23 -2.22
N PHE A 205 -3.96 -23.14 -1.61
CA PHE A 205 -2.77 -22.64 -2.28
C PHE A 205 -1.50 -23.09 -1.55
N ASP A 206 -0.40 -23.14 -2.31
CA ASP A 206 0.96 -23.09 -1.77
C ASP A 206 1.73 -22.09 -2.63
N THR A 207 2.30 -21.08 -1.99
CA THR A 207 3.03 -20.04 -2.72
C THR A 207 4.34 -20.54 -3.34
N HIS A 208 4.87 -21.71 -2.94
CA HIS A 208 5.96 -22.34 -3.68
C HIS A 208 5.57 -22.62 -5.15
N ASN A 209 4.32 -23.02 -5.38
CA ASN A 209 3.81 -23.32 -6.73
C ASN A 209 3.77 -22.07 -7.63
N TRP A 210 3.86 -20.87 -7.05
CA TRP A 210 3.89 -19.63 -7.84
C TRP A 210 5.27 -19.33 -8.43
N LEU A 211 6.34 -19.99 -7.97
CA LEU A 211 7.68 -19.80 -8.51
C LEU A 211 7.75 -20.18 -10.00
N GLU A 212 7.00 -21.21 -10.39
CA GLU A 212 6.88 -21.68 -11.78
C GLU A 212 5.94 -20.81 -12.63
N ASN A 213 5.18 -19.91 -11.99
CA ASN A 213 4.24 -19.06 -12.69
C ASN A 213 4.97 -17.95 -13.47
N LYS A 214 4.50 -17.64 -14.68
CA LYS A 214 4.99 -16.53 -15.52
C LYS A 214 5.04 -15.18 -14.79
N PHE A 215 4.20 -14.99 -13.78
CA PHE A 215 4.10 -13.76 -13.00
C PHE A 215 4.89 -13.79 -11.68
N ASN A 216 5.80 -14.76 -11.45
CA ASN A 216 6.52 -14.91 -10.17
C ASN A 216 7.17 -13.60 -9.67
N PHE A 217 7.81 -12.84 -10.56
CA PHE A 217 8.51 -11.60 -10.25
C PHE A 217 7.57 -10.46 -9.80
N ALA A 218 6.28 -10.56 -10.13
CA ALA A 218 5.25 -9.63 -9.68
C ALA A 218 4.64 -10.05 -8.33
N LEU A 219 4.77 -11.32 -7.94
CA LEU A 219 4.20 -11.89 -6.72
C LEU A 219 5.18 -11.88 -5.53
N PHE A 220 6.48 -11.86 -5.81
CA PHE A 220 7.52 -11.96 -4.79
C PHE A 220 8.42 -10.72 -4.72
N ASP A 221 8.83 -10.36 -3.49
CA ASP A 221 9.89 -9.38 -3.25
C ASP A 221 11.21 -10.14 -3.07
N PRO A 222 12.21 -10.00 -3.97
CA PRO A 222 13.46 -10.75 -3.88
C PRO A 222 14.26 -10.45 -2.60
N LYS A 223 13.90 -9.41 -1.83
CA LYS A 223 14.49 -9.13 -0.51
C LYS A 223 13.85 -9.91 0.63
N ARG A 224 12.67 -10.50 0.41
CA ARG A 224 11.87 -11.21 1.42
C ARG A 224 11.79 -12.72 1.16
N PHE A 225 11.88 -13.10 -0.11
CA PHE A 225 11.83 -14.49 -0.54
C PHE A 225 13.24 -14.98 -0.83
N SER A 226 13.54 -16.21 -0.40
CA SER A 226 14.85 -16.83 -0.59
C SER A 226 14.65 -18.24 -1.09
N LEU A 227 15.48 -18.64 -2.06
CA LEU A 227 15.57 -20.04 -2.45
C LEU A 227 16.32 -20.76 -1.33
N VAL A 228 15.60 -21.62 -0.62
CA VAL A 228 16.10 -22.42 0.50
C VAL A 228 15.79 -23.87 0.19
N GLU A 229 16.72 -24.79 0.49
CA GLU A 229 16.45 -26.22 0.29
C GLU A 229 15.35 -26.70 1.25
N ARG A 230 14.54 -27.68 0.82
CA ARG A 230 13.36 -28.12 1.60
C ARG A 230 13.71 -28.59 3.02
N ASN A 231 14.88 -29.17 3.22
CA ASN A 231 15.38 -29.62 4.53
C ASN A 231 15.96 -28.49 5.39
N GLU A 232 16.29 -27.34 4.80
CA GLU A 232 16.88 -26.20 5.49
C GLU A 232 15.83 -25.19 5.96
N ASP A 233 14.58 -25.30 5.51
CA ASP A 233 13.51 -24.40 5.91
C ASP A 233 13.04 -24.63 7.37
N VAL A 234 12.20 -23.74 7.88
CA VAL A 234 11.49 -23.90 9.16
C VAL A 234 10.01 -23.68 8.91
N THR A 235 9.23 -24.74 9.10
CA THR A 235 7.78 -24.68 8.96
C THR A 235 7.13 -24.44 10.30
N VAL A 236 6.20 -23.48 10.35
CA VAL A 236 5.25 -23.36 11.47
C VAL A 236 3.86 -23.71 10.97
N LEU A 237 3.27 -24.74 11.57
CA LEU A 237 1.90 -25.15 11.32
C LEU A 237 0.96 -24.52 12.36
N MET A 238 -0.22 -24.03 11.92
CA MET A 238 -1.24 -23.44 12.79
C MET A 238 -2.61 -24.03 12.51
N LYS A 239 -3.39 -24.25 13.57
CA LYS A 239 -4.81 -24.60 13.48
C LYS A 239 -5.64 -23.39 13.05
N ALA A 240 -6.87 -23.65 12.61
CA ALA A 240 -7.84 -22.60 12.36
C ALA A 240 -8.42 -22.03 13.66
N SER A 241 -8.48 -20.70 13.72
CA SER A 241 -9.23 -19.98 14.75
C SER A 241 -10.73 -20.26 14.62
N LYS A 242 -11.42 -20.31 15.76
CA LYS A 242 -12.89 -20.35 15.83
C LYS A 242 -13.53 -19.01 15.41
N TYR A 243 -12.75 -17.95 15.27
CA TYR A 243 -13.20 -16.62 14.90
C TYR A 243 -12.75 -16.26 13.48
N ASN A 244 -13.47 -15.34 12.85
CA ASN A 244 -13.11 -14.73 11.57
C ASN A 244 -13.55 -13.25 11.55
N LEU A 245 -13.26 -12.53 10.47
CA LEU A 245 -13.60 -11.12 10.34
C LEU A 245 -14.82 -10.84 9.45
N SER A 246 -15.62 -11.86 9.09
CA SER A 246 -16.70 -11.73 8.09
C SER A 246 -17.73 -10.68 8.48
N SER A 247 -18.37 -10.85 9.64
CA SER A 247 -19.39 -9.91 10.14
C SER A 247 -18.84 -8.50 10.38
N THR A 248 -17.53 -8.38 10.60
CA THR A 248 -16.88 -7.08 10.80
C THR A 248 -16.68 -6.37 9.46
N TYR A 249 -16.13 -7.07 8.46
CA TYR A 249 -15.89 -6.48 7.14
C TYR A 249 -17.16 -6.31 6.31
N GLU A 250 -18.13 -7.22 6.43
CA GLU A 250 -19.45 -7.07 5.81
C GLU A 250 -20.14 -5.78 6.28
N TYR A 251 -20.10 -5.51 7.60
CA TYR A 251 -20.62 -4.26 8.14
C TYR A 251 -19.98 -3.01 7.51
N PHE A 252 -18.64 -2.93 7.48
CA PHE A 252 -17.96 -1.78 6.87
C PHE A 252 -18.21 -1.72 5.35
N TYR A 253 -18.32 -2.87 4.69
CA TYR A 253 -18.64 -2.91 3.27
C TYR A 253 -20.03 -2.33 3.00
N GLU A 254 -21.05 -2.70 3.76
CA GLU A 254 -22.43 -2.22 3.56
C GLU A 254 -22.56 -0.70 3.72
N ILE A 255 -21.89 -0.12 4.72
CA ILE A 255 -22.03 1.30 5.04
C ILE A 255 -21.11 2.20 4.21
N ARG A 256 -20.13 1.65 3.47
CA ARG A 256 -19.08 2.40 2.74
C ARG A 256 -19.57 3.47 1.76
N LYS A 257 -20.81 3.34 1.28
CA LYS A 257 -21.42 4.32 0.35
C LYS A 257 -21.97 5.56 1.08
N ARG A 258 -22.19 5.45 2.39
CA ARG A 258 -22.76 6.48 3.25
C ARG A 258 -21.74 7.06 4.23
N ASP A 259 -20.68 6.29 4.49
CA ASP A 259 -19.58 6.64 5.38
C ASP A 259 -18.24 6.39 4.67
N GLU A 260 -17.58 7.47 4.27
CA GLU A 260 -16.27 7.40 3.60
C GLU A 260 -15.19 6.79 4.52
N GLN A 261 -15.34 6.93 5.85
CA GLN A 261 -14.41 6.34 6.80
C GLN A 261 -14.49 4.82 6.79
N ALA A 262 -15.65 4.23 6.50
CA ALA A 262 -15.77 2.77 6.43
C ALA A 262 -14.93 2.17 5.29
N LYS A 263 -14.90 2.81 4.12
CA LYS A 263 -14.00 2.41 3.02
C LYS A 263 -12.53 2.54 3.45
N MET A 264 -12.20 3.61 4.16
CA MET A 264 -10.85 3.83 4.69
C MET A 264 -10.47 2.77 5.73
N VAL A 265 -11.37 2.39 6.65
CA VAL A 265 -11.14 1.32 7.63
C VAL A 265 -10.78 0.01 6.95
N MET A 266 -11.52 -0.36 5.90
CA MET A 266 -11.25 -1.58 5.14
C MET A 266 -9.86 -1.56 4.50
N ASN A 267 -9.49 -0.47 3.83
CA ASN A 267 -8.22 -0.39 3.09
C ASN A 267 -7.01 -0.19 4.02
N ALA A 268 -7.14 0.67 5.04
CA ALA A 268 -6.04 1.05 5.92
C ALA A 268 -5.71 -0.03 6.96
N SER A 269 -6.72 -0.78 7.44
CA SER A 269 -6.51 -1.81 8.47
C SER A 269 -5.53 -2.89 8.02
N ILE A 270 -5.63 -3.35 6.77
CA ILE A 270 -4.70 -4.33 6.20
C ILE A 270 -3.28 -3.78 6.15
N GLY A 271 -3.12 -2.54 5.68
CA GLY A 271 -1.84 -1.82 5.70
C GLY A 271 -1.23 -1.78 7.10
N MET A 272 -2.04 -1.47 8.11
CA MET A 272 -1.60 -1.37 9.51
C MET A 272 -1.24 -2.72 10.13
N MET A 273 -1.91 -3.81 9.74
CA MET A 273 -1.61 -5.15 10.24
C MET A 273 -0.24 -5.69 9.78
N HIS A 274 0.43 -5.04 8.81
CA HIS A 274 1.77 -5.46 8.35
C HIS A 274 2.84 -4.33 8.25
N THR A 275 2.54 -3.07 8.61
CA THR A 275 3.50 -1.94 8.47
C THR A 275 4.16 -1.42 9.76
N LYS A 276 5.41 -0.92 9.56
CA LYS A 276 6.40 -0.12 10.35
C LYS A 276 6.45 -0.10 11.89
N LYS A 277 5.39 -0.31 12.66
CA LYS A 277 5.48 -0.39 14.13
C LYS A 277 4.85 -1.70 14.57
N TYR A 278 5.63 -2.78 14.45
CA TYR A 278 5.30 -4.16 14.88
C TYR A 278 5.15 -4.32 16.40
N LYS A 279 4.61 -3.29 17.07
CA LYS A 279 4.43 -3.20 18.52
C LYS A 279 2.96 -3.30 18.93
N SER A 280 2.01 -2.98 18.05
CA SER A 280 0.59 -2.84 18.44
C SER A 280 -0.30 -3.99 17.94
N TYR A 281 -0.15 -4.40 16.68
CA TYR A 281 -0.99 -5.43 16.06
C TYR A 281 -0.10 -6.38 15.25
N LYS A 282 0.37 -7.45 15.89
CA LYS A 282 1.31 -8.43 15.33
C LYS A 282 0.57 -9.55 14.59
N LEU A 283 -0.23 -9.19 13.59
CA LEU A 283 -1.13 -10.11 12.85
C LEU A 283 -0.57 -10.53 11.47
N ALA A 284 0.75 -10.63 11.35
CA ALA A 284 1.41 -10.92 10.07
C ALA A 284 0.95 -12.26 9.47
N HIS A 285 0.68 -13.28 10.29
CA HIS A 285 0.15 -14.57 9.88
C HIS A 285 -1.23 -14.47 9.21
N CYS A 286 -2.15 -13.69 9.79
CA CYS A 286 -3.46 -13.44 9.17
C CYS A 286 -3.33 -12.68 7.85
N VAL A 287 -2.46 -11.66 7.79
CA VAL A 287 -2.24 -10.87 6.57
C VAL A 287 -1.62 -11.72 5.47
N ALA A 288 -0.63 -12.57 5.79
CA ALA A 288 -0.01 -13.48 4.83
C ALA A 288 -1.06 -14.35 4.14
N ILE A 289 -1.96 -14.98 4.91
CA ILE A 289 -3.06 -15.78 4.36
C ILE A 289 -4.00 -14.94 3.49
N ALA A 290 -4.44 -13.77 3.97
CA ALA A 290 -5.38 -12.95 3.22
C ALA A 290 -4.82 -12.43 1.89
N LEU A 291 -3.56 -11.98 1.89
CA LEU A 291 -2.90 -11.54 0.66
C LEU A 291 -2.61 -12.73 -0.26
N ALA A 292 -2.27 -13.90 0.29
CA ALA A 292 -2.01 -15.08 -0.51
C ALA A 292 -3.28 -15.58 -1.23
N ARG A 293 -4.42 -15.65 -0.52
CA ARG A 293 -5.73 -15.95 -1.12
C ARG A 293 -6.12 -14.94 -2.18
N ALA A 294 -5.89 -13.64 -1.94
CA ALA A 294 -6.20 -12.59 -2.90
C ALA A 294 -5.42 -12.77 -4.21
N ASN A 295 -4.11 -13.04 -4.12
CA ASN A 295 -3.26 -13.30 -5.28
C ASN A 295 -3.65 -14.61 -5.97
N GLN A 296 -3.97 -15.68 -5.23
CA GLN A 296 -4.43 -16.94 -5.81
C GLN A 296 -5.73 -16.75 -6.59
N SER A 297 -6.67 -15.97 -6.07
CA SER A 297 -7.93 -15.64 -6.77
C SER A 297 -7.69 -14.92 -8.10
N ILE A 298 -6.72 -13.99 -8.13
CA ILE A 298 -6.28 -13.32 -9.36
C ILE A 298 -5.63 -14.32 -10.32
N LEU A 299 -4.75 -15.20 -9.83
CA LEU A 299 -4.10 -16.23 -10.65
C LEU A 299 -5.11 -17.20 -11.29
N ASN A 300 -6.09 -17.68 -10.53
CA ASN A 300 -7.15 -18.54 -11.03
C ASN A 300 -7.97 -17.82 -12.12
N LYS A 301 -8.24 -16.53 -11.93
CA LYS A 301 -8.96 -15.72 -12.92
C LYS A 301 -8.13 -15.48 -14.19
N ILE A 302 -6.81 -15.35 -14.07
CA ILE A 302 -5.91 -15.27 -15.22
C ILE A 302 -5.89 -16.57 -16.01
N GLU A 303 -5.93 -17.71 -15.33
CA GLU A 303 -6.02 -19.02 -15.98
C GLU A 303 -7.32 -19.14 -16.79
N GLU A 304 -8.45 -18.74 -16.21
CA GLU A 304 -9.76 -18.70 -16.88
C GLU A 304 -9.79 -17.78 -18.11
N ILE A 305 -9.17 -16.59 -18.02
CA ILE A 305 -9.09 -15.61 -19.12
C ILE A 305 -8.06 -16.03 -20.19
N GLY A 306 -7.02 -16.75 -19.78
CA GLY A 306 -5.84 -17.07 -20.56
C GLY A 306 -4.72 -16.04 -20.39
N ALA A 307 -3.57 -16.47 -19.86
CA ALA A 307 -2.43 -15.60 -19.51
C ALA A 307 -1.86 -14.73 -20.65
N ARG A 308 -2.08 -15.10 -21.92
CA ARG A 308 -1.66 -14.30 -23.10
C ARG A 308 -2.52 -13.06 -23.33
N ASN A 309 -3.77 -13.09 -22.86
CA ASN A 309 -4.75 -12.03 -23.05
C ASN A 309 -4.60 -10.92 -22.00
N ILE A 310 -3.94 -11.21 -20.87
CA ILE A 310 -3.74 -10.23 -19.81
C ILE A 310 -2.86 -9.08 -20.32
N VAL A 311 -3.28 -7.87 -20.00
CA VAL A 311 -2.59 -6.63 -20.34
C VAL A 311 -2.01 -5.99 -19.09
N HIS A 312 -2.80 -5.95 -18.01
CA HIS A 312 -2.45 -5.21 -16.82
C HIS A 312 -3.16 -5.83 -15.60
N ILE A 313 -2.43 -5.95 -14.50
CA ILE A 313 -2.89 -6.39 -13.19
C ILE A 313 -2.47 -5.33 -12.19
N CYS A 314 -3.41 -4.81 -11.42
CA CYS A 314 -3.13 -3.86 -10.35
C CYS A 314 -3.95 -4.23 -9.13
N VAL A 315 -3.35 -5.01 -8.24
CA VAL A 315 -3.92 -5.48 -6.98
C VAL A 315 -5.17 -6.33 -7.21
N ASP A 316 -6.32 -5.70 -7.29
CA ASP A 316 -7.65 -6.29 -7.44
C ASP A 316 -8.20 -6.16 -8.86
N GLY A 317 -7.59 -5.32 -9.71
CA GLY A 317 -7.99 -5.14 -11.11
C GLY A 317 -7.23 -6.03 -12.09
N ILE A 318 -7.94 -6.59 -13.08
CA ILE A 318 -7.36 -7.27 -14.24
C ILE A 318 -7.93 -6.66 -15.52
N MET A 319 -7.06 -6.14 -16.38
CA MET A 319 -7.37 -5.76 -17.76
C MET A 319 -6.88 -6.82 -18.73
N TYR A 320 -7.72 -7.19 -19.68
CA TYR A 320 -7.45 -8.24 -20.67
C TYR A 320 -8.02 -7.89 -22.05
N ILE A 321 -7.44 -8.49 -23.08
CA ILE A 321 -7.96 -8.44 -24.45
C ILE A 321 -8.99 -9.57 -24.62
N GLY A 322 -10.21 -9.21 -25.03
CA GLY A 322 -11.30 -10.13 -25.30
C GLY A 322 -12.66 -9.53 -24.98
N THR A 323 -13.71 -10.13 -25.53
CA THR A 323 -15.10 -9.67 -25.40
C THR A 323 -15.93 -10.48 -24.40
N ASN A 324 -15.37 -11.57 -23.87
CA ASN A 324 -16.03 -12.39 -22.86
C ASN A 324 -16.14 -11.65 -21.52
N ILE A 325 -17.22 -11.91 -20.79
CA ILE A 325 -17.46 -11.40 -19.44
C ILE A 325 -16.96 -12.43 -18.42
N TYR A 326 -16.08 -12.02 -17.52
CA TYR A 326 -15.51 -12.88 -16.47
C TYR A 326 -15.85 -12.41 -15.04
N GLY A 327 -16.49 -11.25 -14.91
CA GLY A 327 -16.98 -10.68 -13.65
C GLY A 327 -18.50 -10.60 -13.57
N GLU A 328 -19.02 -10.38 -12.36
CA GLU A 328 -20.44 -10.12 -12.10
C GLU A 328 -20.85 -8.70 -12.51
N ALA A 329 -22.12 -8.48 -12.83
CA ALA A 329 -22.65 -7.15 -13.13
C ALA A 329 -22.65 -6.21 -11.90
N TYR A 330 -22.74 -6.77 -10.70
CA TYR A 330 -22.90 -6.01 -9.46
C TYR A 330 -21.72 -6.22 -8.51
N SER A 331 -21.34 -5.16 -7.80
CA SER A 331 -20.32 -5.24 -6.75
C SER A 331 -20.82 -6.05 -5.55
N LYS A 332 -20.12 -7.14 -5.24
CA LYS A 332 -20.28 -7.91 -3.99
C LYS A 332 -18.91 -8.16 -3.37
N LEU A 333 -18.84 -8.18 -2.04
CA LEU A 333 -17.59 -8.39 -1.30
C LEU A 333 -16.90 -9.69 -1.77
N GLY A 334 -15.63 -9.57 -2.18
CA GLY A 334 -14.82 -10.70 -2.65
C GLY A 334 -15.18 -11.27 -4.02
N ARG A 335 -16.06 -10.61 -4.77
CA ARG A 335 -16.40 -10.98 -6.16
C ARG A 335 -15.77 -10.00 -7.13
N PHE A 336 -15.37 -10.51 -8.29
CA PHE A 336 -14.95 -9.68 -9.42
C PHE A 336 -16.18 -9.04 -10.06
N LYS A 337 -16.23 -7.71 -10.12
CA LYS A 337 -17.21 -6.98 -10.91
C LYS A 337 -16.65 -6.75 -12.31
N GLN A 338 -17.45 -6.95 -13.35
CA GLN A 338 -17.12 -6.49 -14.69
C GLN A 338 -17.28 -4.97 -14.75
N GLU A 339 -16.18 -4.26 -15.05
CA GLU A 339 -16.19 -2.80 -15.15
C GLU A 339 -16.64 -2.33 -16.53
N TYR A 340 -16.01 -2.89 -17.56
CA TYR A 340 -16.32 -2.61 -18.96
C TYR A 340 -15.89 -3.79 -19.83
N VAL A 341 -16.49 -3.86 -21.02
CA VAL A 341 -16.29 -4.93 -21.99
C VAL A 341 -16.15 -4.31 -23.36
N ASP A 342 -15.22 -4.84 -24.14
CA ASP A 342 -15.03 -4.52 -25.56
C ASP A 342 -14.85 -3.02 -25.81
N CYS A 343 -13.75 -2.48 -25.29
CA CYS A 343 -13.40 -1.07 -25.36
C CYS A 343 -12.09 -0.86 -26.10
N GLU A 344 -11.82 0.38 -26.48
CA GLU A 344 -10.50 0.84 -26.91
C GLU A 344 -9.77 1.48 -25.73
N GLY A 345 -8.44 1.45 -25.70
CA GLY A 345 -7.70 2.16 -24.68
C GLY A 345 -6.21 2.24 -24.91
N ILE A 346 -5.57 3.15 -24.20
CA ILE A 346 -4.11 3.28 -24.13
C ILE A 346 -3.69 3.23 -22.67
N ILE A 347 -2.71 2.40 -22.36
CA ILE A 347 -2.12 2.26 -21.02
C ILE A 347 -0.65 2.66 -21.10
N ILE A 348 -0.26 3.70 -20.36
CA ILE A 348 1.15 4.15 -20.31
C ILE A 348 1.82 3.78 -18.98
N ASN A 349 1.04 3.51 -17.92
CA ASN A 349 1.56 3.11 -16.61
C ASN A 349 0.50 2.36 -15.78
N ASN A 350 0.88 1.79 -14.62
CA ASN A 350 -0.04 1.01 -13.77
C ASN A 350 -1.27 1.80 -13.29
N ASN A 351 -1.13 3.11 -13.19
CA ASN A 351 -2.20 4.01 -12.80
C ASN A 351 -2.43 5.12 -13.83
N ALA A 352 -1.96 4.96 -15.07
CA ALA A 352 -2.08 5.97 -16.11
C ALA A 352 -2.60 5.35 -17.42
N TYR A 353 -3.87 5.58 -17.73
CA TYR A 353 -4.56 5.06 -18.90
C TYR A 353 -5.86 5.81 -19.21
N ILE A 354 -6.30 5.72 -20.47
CA ILE A 354 -7.61 6.19 -20.94
C ILE A 354 -8.33 5.03 -21.63
N ILE A 355 -9.62 4.85 -21.33
CA ILE A 355 -10.50 3.84 -21.93
C ILE A 355 -11.69 4.53 -22.61
N LYS A 356 -11.97 4.12 -23.84
CA LYS A 356 -12.99 4.67 -24.73
C LYS A 356 -13.95 3.58 -25.20
N LYS A 357 -15.24 3.88 -25.28
CA LYS A 357 -16.29 3.01 -25.82
C LYS A 357 -17.30 3.82 -26.63
N ASN A 358 -17.57 3.42 -27.87
CA ASN A 358 -18.55 4.08 -28.75
C ASN A 358 -18.33 5.60 -28.82
N ASP A 359 -17.11 6.02 -29.10
CA ASP A 359 -16.69 7.41 -29.12
C ASP A 359 -16.69 8.21 -27.80
N ALA A 360 -17.16 7.63 -26.70
CA ALA A 360 -17.12 8.25 -25.38
C ALA A 360 -15.96 7.74 -24.52
N ILE A 361 -15.27 8.64 -23.82
CA ILE A 361 -14.34 8.27 -22.75
C ILE A 361 -15.14 7.75 -21.56
N ILE A 362 -14.86 6.52 -21.12
CA ILE A 362 -15.60 5.87 -20.02
C ILE A 362 -14.76 5.73 -18.75
N LYS A 363 -13.43 5.86 -18.86
CA LYS A 363 -12.52 5.78 -17.73
C LYS A 363 -11.22 6.50 -18.03
N VAL A 364 -10.89 7.47 -17.19
CA VAL A 364 -9.57 8.08 -17.11
C VAL A 364 -8.94 7.66 -15.79
N LYS A 365 -7.65 7.35 -15.82
CA LYS A 365 -6.84 7.25 -14.61
C LYS A 365 -5.50 7.89 -14.93
N HIS A 366 -5.11 8.92 -14.20
CA HIS A 366 -3.86 9.67 -14.41
C HIS A 366 -3.02 9.70 -13.12
N GLY A 367 -3.01 8.61 -12.37
CA GLY A 367 -2.28 8.50 -11.11
C GLY A 367 -0.79 8.80 -11.28
N SER A 368 -0.35 9.86 -10.61
CA SER A 368 1.00 10.45 -10.68
C SER A 368 1.31 11.30 -11.91
N TYR A 369 0.29 11.59 -12.72
CA TYR A 369 0.33 12.51 -13.85
C TYR A 369 -0.73 13.58 -13.60
N ASN A 370 -0.31 14.74 -13.10
CA ASN A 370 -1.24 15.78 -12.67
C ASN A 370 -1.33 16.94 -13.68
N THR A 371 -0.39 17.00 -14.63
CA THR A 371 -0.29 18.08 -15.61
C THR A 371 0.05 17.53 -16.99
N ASN A 372 -0.29 18.29 -18.03
CA ASN A 372 0.22 18.11 -19.39
C ASN A 372 1.63 18.70 -19.53
N PHE A 373 2.30 18.44 -20.65
CA PHE A 373 3.63 19.00 -20.97
C PHE A 373 3.67 20.53 -21.03
N ASP A 374 2.53 21.18 -21.28
CA ASP A 374 2.41 22.64 -21.27
C ASP A 374 2.16 23.22 -19.86
N GLY A 375 2.12 22.36 -18.84
CA GLY A 375 1.89 22.74 -17.44
C GLY A 375 0.40 22.86 -17.05
N THR A 376 -0.54 22.66 -17.98
CA THR A 376 -1.97 22.67 -17.67
C THR A 376 -2.36 21.48 -16.79
N VAL A 377 -3.29 21.67 -15.85
CA VAL A 377 -3.79 20.60 -14.99
C VAL A 377 -4.70 19.68 -15.80
N ILE A 378 -4.57 18.37 -15.57
CA ILE A 378 -5.42 17.38 -16.24
C ILE A 378 -6.79 17.34 -15.54
N HIS A 379 -7.86 17.57 -16.31
CA HIS A 379 -9.25 17.45 -15.88
C HIS A 379 -9.93 16.28 -16.60
N ASP A 380 -10.44 15.30 -15.85
CA ASP A 380 -11.02 14.06 -16.39
C ASP A 380 -12.17 14.30 -17.39
N ASP A 381 -12.95 15.36 -17.17
CA ASP A 381 -14.12 15.74 -17.96
C ASP A 381 -13.79 16.50 -19.25
N GLU A 382 -12.54 16.97 -19.41
CA GLU A 382 -12.06 17.67 -20.59
C GLU A 382 -11.41 16.74 -21.62
N ILE A 383 -11.09 15.50 -21.21
CA ILE A 383 -10.44 14.51 -22.07
C ILE A 383 -11.45 13.94 -23.07
N THR A 384 -11.13 14.08 -24.36
CA THR A 384 -11.97 13.64 -25.47
C THR A 384 -11.32 12.56 -26.33
N ASP A 385 -9.99 12.45 -26.29
CA ASP A 385 -9.24 11.50 -27.11
C ASP A 385 -8.26 10.62 -26.32
N LEU A 386 -7.97 9.43 -26.85
CA LEU A 386 -7.03 8.50 -26.25
C LEU A 386 -5.58 9.00 -26.30
N GLU A 387 -5.19 9.74 -27.35
CA GLU A 387 -3.82 10.19 -27.56
C GLU A 387 -3.40 11.30 -26.59
N GLU A 388 -4.35 11.96 -25.93
CA GLU A 388 -4.08 12.94 -24.87
C GLU A 388 -3.22 12.37 -23.75
N VAL A 389 -3.29 11.05 -23.51
CA VAL A 389 -2.45 10.34 -22.54
C VAL A 389 -0.95 10.55 -22.78
N PHE A 390 -0.54 10.80 -24.02
CA PHE A 390 0.86 11.03 -24.37
C PHE A 390 1.34 12.42 -24.01
N ASN A 391 0.43 13.36 -23.76
CA ASN A 391 0.76 14.70 -23.30
C ASN A 391 0.97 14.78 -21.79
N TRP A 392 0.64 13.71 -21.06
CA TRP A 392 0.69 13.69 -19.61
C TRP A 392 2.13 13.66 -19.08
N GLN A 393 2.42 14.60 -18.19
CA GLN A 393 3.69 14.70 -17.50
C GLN A 393 3.56 14.15 -16.08
N LYS A 394 4.54 13.35 -15.68
CA LYS A 394 4.62 12.86 -14.31
C LYS A 394 4.82 14.04 -13.37
N ALA A 395 4.06 14.09 -12.28
CA ALA A 395 4.19 15.13 -11.27
C ALA A 395 5.64 15.25 -10.80
N VAL A 396 6.22 16.42 -11.00
CA VAL A 396 7.57 16.77 -10.59
C VAL A 396 7.49 17.31 -9.14
N PRO A 397 8.42 16.94 -8.24
CA PRO A 397 8.46 17.51 -6.90
C PRO A 397 8.65 19.03 -6.95
N LEU A 398 7.99 19.78 -6.05
CA LEU A 398 8.04 21.25 -5.96
C LEU A 398 9.45 21.88 -5.87
N GLU A 399 10.50 21.09 -5.69
CA GLU A 399 11.89 21.56 -5.66
C GLU A 399 12.59 21.55 -7.02
N GLU A 400 12.05 20.79 -7.98
CA GLU A 400 12.51 20.62 -9.37
C GLU A 400 11.75 21.52 -10.37
N ASP A 401 10.64 22.12 -9.93
CA ASP A 401 10.07 23.36 -10.49
C ASP A 401 10.92 24.57 -10.04
#